data_AF-A0A1W5Y0B8-F1
#
_entry.id   AF-A0A1W5Y0B8-F1
#
_cell.length_a   1.000
_cell.length_b   1.000
_cell.length_c   1.000
_cell.angle_alpha   90.00
_cell.angle_beta   90.00
_cell.angle_gamma   90.00
#
_symmetry.space_group_name_H-M   'P 1'
#
loop_
_entity.id
_entity.type
_entity.pdbx_description
1 polymer ?
#
loop_
_entity_poly.entity_id
_entity_poly.type
_entity_poly.pdbx_seq_one_letter_code
_entity_poly.pdbx_strand_id
1 'polypeptide(L)' 'MCGGRRGAMTEGGAVLPWLVIRQDEGGNRYRVGRYATRAEAERVADRLDTRGRRQLYVVEKVDRATT' A
#
# COMPACT_ATOMS: atom_id res chain seq x y z
N MET A 1 -30.01 19.29 10.92
CA MET A 1 -29.58 17.93 10.53
C MET A 1 -28.87 18.05 9.19
N CYS A 2 -27.57 18.37 9.23
CA CYS A 2 -26.80 18.66 8.03
C CYS A 2 -26.13 17.39 7.52
N GLY A 3 -26.27 17.16 6.21
CA GLY A 3 -25.88 15.94 5.51
C GLY A 3 -24.38 15.67 5.52
N GLY A 4 -24.04 14.40 5.69
CA GLY A 4 -22.69 13.86 5.58
C GLY A 4 -22.62 12.73 4.57
N ARG A 5 -23.16 12.93 3.36
CA ARG A 5 -22.82 12.06 2.21
C ARG A 5 -21.39 12.38 1.78
N ARG A 6 -20.41 11.77 2.44
CA ARG A 6 -19.02 11.70 1.96
C ARG A 6 -18.91 10.54 0.98
N GLY A 7 -19.55 10.70 -0.17
CA GLY A 7 -19.32 9.88 -1.35
C GLY A 7 -18.34 10.60 -2.27
N ALA A 8 -17.27 9.90 -2.64
CA ALA A 8 -16.46 10.10 -3.84
C ALA A 8 -15.80 11.48 -4.05
N MET A 9 -14.58 11.63 -3.50
CA MET A 9 -13.49 12.28 -4.25
C MET A 9 -12.29 11.34 -4.29
N THR A 10 -12.35 10.32 -5.14
CA THR A 10 -11.16 9.86 -5.89
C THR A 10 -11.65 9.35 -7.26
N GLU A 11 -12.30 10.21 -8.02
CA GLU A 11 -12.37 10.03 -9.47
C GLU A 11 -11.09 10.65 -10.06
N GLY A 12 -10.36 9.90 -10.89
CA GLY A 12 -9.44 10.48 -11.87
C GLY A 12 -7.93 10.51 -11.59
N GLY A 13 -7.42 9.98 -10.49
CA GLY A 13 -5.96 9.83 -10.29
C GLY A 13 -5.62 8.36 -10.17
N ALA A 14 -4.94 7.80 -11.18
CA ALA A 14 -4.56 6.38 -11.31
C ALA A 14 -4.65 5.62 -9.98
N VAL A 15 -5.65 4.74 -9.85
CA VAL A 15 -5.72 3.88 -8.67
C VAL A 15 -4.41 3.09 -8.68
N LEU A 16 -3.55 3.35 -7.71
CA LEU A 16 -2.34 2.59 -7.46
C LEU A 16 -2.75 1.49 -6.48
N PRO A 17 -3.21 0.32 -6.98
CA PRO A 17 -3.79 -0.70 -6.13
C PRO A 17 -2.70 -1.44 -5.35
N TRP A 18 -1.43 -1.33 -5.74
CA TRP A 18 -0.33 -2.05 -5.11
C TRP A 18 0.30 -1.18 -4.03
N LEU A 19 0.34 -1.69 -2.80
CA LEU A 19 1.00 -1.06 -1.66
C LEU A 19 2.16 -1.92 -1.23
N VAL A 20 3.28 -1.27 -0.93
CA VAL A 20 4.39 -1.93 -0.21
C VAL A 20 4.26 -1.58 1.26
N ILE A 21 4.18 -2.59 2.11
CA ILE A 21 4.08 -2.46 3.55
C ILE A 21 5.31 -3.10 4.18
N ARG A 22 5.99 -2.35 5.03
CA ARG A 22 7.03 -2.87 5.90
C ARG A 22 6.40 -3.33 7.19
N GLN A 23 6.58 -4.60 7.54
CA GLN A 23 6.29 -5.17 8.84
C GLN A 23 7.60 -5.48 9.56
N ASP A 24 7.78 -4.96 10.76
CA ASP A 24 8.87 -5.37 11.64
C ASP A 24 8.39 -6.39 12.68
N GLU A 25 9.35 -6.98 13.39
CA GLU A 25 9.09 -7.96 14.46
C GLU A 25 8.29 -7.38 15.64
N GLY A 26 8.24 -6.06 15.78
CA GLY A 26 7.40 -5.38 16.77
C GLY A 26 5.93 -5.28 16.35
N GLY A 27 5.55 -5.83 15.19
CA GLY A 27 4.19 -5.78 14.67
C GLY A 27 3.82 -4.43 14.06
N ASN A 28 4.75 -3.49 13.96
CA ASN A 28 4.46 -2.20 13.35
C ASN A 28 4.42 -2.34 11.82
N ARG A 29 3.33 -1.86 11.22
CA ARG A 29 3.10 -1.90 9.78
C ARG A 29 3.17 -0.50 9.20
N TYR A 30 4.20 -0.24 8.42
CA TYR A 30 4.42 1.06 7.79
C TYR A 30 4.21 0.96 6.28
N ARG A 31 3.35 1.81 5.73
CA ARG A 31 3.19 1.92 4.27
C ARG A 31 4.39 2.65 3.70
N VAL A 32 5.17 1.95 2.88
CA VAL A 32 6.38 2.46 2.24
C VAL A 32 6.03 3.26 0.99
N GLY A 33 5.04 2.79 0.21
CA GLY A 33 4.64 3.45 -1.03
C GLY A 33 3.43 2.79 -1.71
N ARG A 34 2.90 3.49 -2.72
CA ARG A 34 1.82 3.02 -3.61
C ARG A 34 2.35 2.96 -5.04
N TYR A 35 1.99 1.91 -5.75
CA TYR A 35 2.49 1.60 -7.09
C TYR A 35 1.36 1.22 -8.04
N ALA A 36 1.58 1.51 -9.32
CA ALA A 36 0.61 1.23 -10.38
C ALA A 36 0.60 -0.25 -10.71
N THR A 37 1.77 -0.90 -10.63
CA THR A 37 1.93 -2.32 -10.95
C THR A 37 2.51 -3.12 -9.79
N ARG A 38 2.19 -4.42 -9.78
CA ARG A 38 2.75 -5.38 -8.82
C ARG A 38 4.26 -5.49 -8.95
N ALA A 39 4.77 -5.55 -10.19
CA ALA A 39 6.18 -5.74 -10.46
C ALA A 39 7.05 -4.56 -9.97
N GLU A 40 6.51 -3.33 -9.97
CA GLU A 40 7.18 -2.18 -9.36
C GLU A 40 7.20 -2.29 -7.83
N ALA A 41 6.07 -2.67 -7.22
CA ALA A 41 5.97 -2.88 -5.79
C ALA A 41 6.92 -3.98 -5.29
N GLU A 42 6.97 -5.11 -6.00
CA GLU A 42 7.86 -6.24 -5.69
C GLU A 42 9.33 -5.86 -5.84
N ARG A 43 9.71 -5.16 -6.91
CA ARG A 43 11.10 -4.67 -7.06
C ARG A 43 11.53 -3.74 -5.94
N VAL A 44 10.61 -2.92 -5.42
CA VAL A 44 10.91 -2.06 -4.27
C VAL A 44 11.01 -2.89 -3.00
N ALA A 45 10.11 -3.84 -2.78
CA ALA A 45 10.18 -4.75 -1.63
C ALA A 45 11.51 -5.52 -1.60
N ASP A 46 11.91 -6.13 -2.71
CA ASP A 46 13.17 -6.86 -2.87
C ASP A 46 14.42 -5.98 -2.62
N ARG A 47 14.45 -4.78 -3.19
CA ARG A 47 15.53 -3.79 -2.93
C ARG A 47 15.61 -3.33 -1.48
N LEU A 48 14.53 -3.40 -0.73
CA LEU A 48 14.49 -2.98 0.67
C LEU A 48 14.82 -4.16 1.60
N ASP A 49 14.44 -5.37 1.24
CA ASP A 49 14.75 -6.62 1.96
C ASP A 49 16.27 -6.87 2.03
N THR A 50 16.98 -6.61 0.91
CA THR A 50 18.45 -6.75 0.83
C THR A 50 19.26 -5.85 1.76
N ARG A 51 18.64 -4.86 2.45
CA ARG A 51 19.34 -3.89 3.32
C ARG A 51 19.54 -4.36 4.78
N GLY A 52 19.32 -5.64 5.07
CA GLY A 52 19.98 -6.30 6.22
C GLY A 52 19.33 -6.07 7.59
N ARG A 53 18.01 -5.97 7.66
CA ARG A 53 17.28 -6.06 8.95
C ARG A 53 16.09 -7.00 8.77
N ARG A 54 15.71 -7.71 9.83
CA ARG A 54 14.57 -8.64 9.95
C ARG A 54 13.22 -7.90 9.78
N GLN A 55 13.04 -7.28 8.63
CA GLN A 55 11.91 -6.46 8.22
C GLN A 55 11.28 -7.19 7.04
N LEU A 56 10.02 -7.56 7.19
CA LEU A 56 9.26 -8.21 6.13
C LEU A 56 8.61 -7.13 5.27
N TYR A 57 8.90 -7.14 3.97
CA TYR A 57 8.25 -6.27 3.00
C TYR A 57 7.14 -7.03 2.28
N VAL A 58 5.89 -6.69 2.57
CA VAL A 58 4.70 -7.32 2.00
C VAL A 58 4.09 -6.41 0.94
N VAL A 59 3.80 -6.98 -0.23
CA VAL A 59 3.05 -6.29 -1.29
C VAL A 59 1.58 -6.64 -1.14
N GLU A 60 0.77 -5.64 -0.79
CA GLU A 60 -0.69 -5.80 -0.67
C GLU A 60 -1.40 -5.11 -1.84
N LYS A 61 -2.39 -5.81 -2.41
CA LYS A 61 -3.31 -5.20 -3.37
C LYS A 61 -4.51 -4.65 -2.59
N VAL A 62 -4.66 -3.34 -2.55
CA VAL A 62 -5.88 -2.70 -2.06
C VAL A 62 -6.89 -2.73 -3.18
N ASP A 63 -7.65 -3.82 -3.22
CA ASP A 63 -8.91 -3.84 -3.95
C ASP A 63 -9.87 -2.92 -3.19
N ARG A 64 -10.29 -1.86 -3.87
CA ARG A 64 -11.31 -0.96 -3.34
C ARG A 64 -12.64 -1.72 -3.39
N ALA A 65 -12.89 -2.54 -2.38
CA ALA A 65 -14.22 -3.02 -2.09
C ALA A 65 -15.03 -1.81 -1.60
N THR A 66 -15.63 -1.11 -2.56
CA THR A 66 -16.71 -0.16 -2.32
C THR A 66 -17.88 -0.94 -1.72
N THR A 67 -18.18 -0.71 -0.44
CA THR A 67 -19.46 -1.03 0.20
C THR A 67 -19.95 0.23 0.88
#